data_AF-A0A516KDI2-F1
#
_entry.id   AF-A0A516KDI2-F1
#
_cell.length_a   1.000
_cell.length_b   1.000
_cell.length_c   1.000
_cell.angle_alpha   90.00
_cell.angle_beta   90.00
_cell.angle_gamma   90.00
#
_symmetry.space_group_name_H-M   'P 1'
#
loop_
_entity.id
_entity.type
_entity.pdbx_description
1 polymer ?
#
loop_
_entity_poly.entity_id
_entity_poly.type
_entity_poly.pdbx_seq_one_letter_code
_entity_poly.pdbx_strand_id
1 'polypeptide(L)'
;MKSNIKSEMNKIKIPNELDSYIESGVNSAYNVKKISKGKSFASISKLSRRKKSLYVIGATLVVLLLCINTLLHSKTVMVFASELPLTSSLFNLNPLSEQITSDLEKKDFYTKNMDISVSVFFNNEITIKVKENPEYFASIKNDLKNTVENFLNEENYELFQVKVEKGGGTYSLSNTQKLEKEKVHTEIVESLSKIKVKSNYIFVEPIDKYISVHIKNSMQKEKELLKYAQSIKSKLVRITDLNGYEIHVIASGPKESVNDDGSSFRPLTDLDAKIGKLARELTENEKYKVTGFSFKENPLTFKINTSVTTSDTEHGKYLKSLVREYLESSSTPPVLKSDSYQLFIYSANGKQIQ
;
A
#
# COMPACT_ATOMS: atom_id res chain seq x y z
N MET A 1 59.35 8.46 72.72
CA MET A 1 58.27 7.45 72.70
C MET A 1 58.78 6.19 73.42
N LYS A 2 58.08 5.76 74.47
CA LYS A 2 58.57 4.89 75.55
C LYS A 2 58.77 3.42 75.11
N SER A 3 59.87 2.82 75.57
CA SER A 3 60.19 1.38 75.46
C SER A 3 59.16 0.43 76.08
N ASN A 4 58.17 0.96 76.80
CA ASN A 4 57.06 0.20 77.38
C ASN A 4 56.03 -0.30 76.34
N ILE A 5 55.93 0.30 75.15
CA ILE A 5 54.91 -0.11 74.16
C ILE A 5 55.22 -1.49 73.59
N LYS A 6 56.50 -1.80 73.36
CA LYS A 6 56.94 -3.09 72.78
C LYS A 6 56.79 -4.25 73.76
N SER A 7 56.92 -3.97 75.06
CA SER A 7 56.70 -4.92 76.16
C SER A 7 55.22 -5.25 76.34
N GLU A 8 54.34 -4.25 76.21
CA GLU A 8 52.88 -4.42 76.29
C GLU A 8 52.33 -5.22 75.09
N MET A 9 52.86 -4.99 73.87
CA MET A 9 52.44 -5.73 72.67
C MET A 9 52.71 -7.24 72.74
N ASN A 10 53.81 -7.66 73.37
CA ASN A 10 54.16 -9.07 73.50
C ASN A 10 53.32 -9.83 74.54
N LYS A 11 52.50 -9.12 75.35
CA LYS A 11 51.55 -9.73 76.28
C LYS A 11 50.18 -10.01 75.66
N ILE A 12 49.95 -9.53 74.43
CA ILE A 12 48.71 -9.78 73.70
C ILE A 12 48.75 -11.26 73.29
N LYS A 13 48.04 -12.11 74.04
CA LYS A 13 47.79 -13.50 73.64
C LYS A 13 46.97 -13.46 72.36
N ILE A 14 47.60 -13.80 71.25
CA ILE A 14 46.92 -14.06 69.99
C ILE A 14 46.06 -15.31 70.22
N PRO A 15 44.73 -15.22 70.10
CA PRO A 15 43.86 -16.39 70.25
C PRO A 15 44.24 -17.43 69.18
N ASN A 16 44.33 -18.71 69.55
CA ASN A 16 44.59 -19.79 68.58
C ASN A 16 43.52 -19.86 67.47
N GLU A 17 42.35 -19.28 67.74
CA GLU A 17 41.27 -19.09 66.77
C GLU A 17 41.67 -18.12 65.65
N LEU A 18 42.58 -17.17 65.90
CA LEU A 18 43.03 -16.21 64.89
C LEU A 18 43.80 -16.90 63.77
N ASP A 19 44.60 -17.91 64.08
CA ASP A 19 45.27 -18.73 63.08
C ASP A 19 44.27 -19.54 62.25
N SER A 20 43.21 -20.07 62.88
CA SER A 20 42.14 -20.77 62.15
C SER A 20 41.30 -19.83 61.29
N TYR A 21 41.08 -18.58 61.72
CA TYR A 21 40.43 -17.54 60.92
C TYR A 21 41.31 -17.06 59.76
N ILE A 22 42.62 -16.94 59.97
CA ILE A 22 43.58 -16.61 58.91
C ILE A 22 43.67 -17.76 57.91
N GLU A 23 43.77 -19.01 58.37
CA GLU A 23 43.81 -20.19 57.52
C GLU A 23 42.48 -20.41 56.77
N SER A 24 41.35 -20.16 57.42
CA SER A 24 40.02 -20.14 56.80
C SER A 24 39.89 -19.01 55.77
N GLY A 25 40.43 -17.82 56.06
CA GLY A 25 40.46 -16.68 55.15
C GLY A 25 41.35 -16.92 53.93
N VAL A 26 42.53 -17.51 54.14
CA VAL A 26 43.47 -17.88 53.07
C VAL A 26 42.89 -19.01 52.22
N ASN A 27 42.30 -20.04 52.83
CA ASN A 27 41.61 -21.12 52.12
C ASN A 27 40.37 -20.61 51.37
N SER A 28 39.61 -19.68 51.95
CA SER A 28 38.49 -19.03 51.28
C SER A 28 38.98 -18.19 50.10
N ALA A 29 40.09 -17.46 50.22
CA ALA A 29 40.68 -16.73 49.09
C ALA A 29 41.24 -17.67 48.00
N TYR A 30 41.84 -18.81 48.39
CA TYR A 30 42.32 -19.83 47.45
C TYR A 30 41.17 -20.55 46.73
N ASN A 31 40.09 -20.85 47.45
CA ASN A 31 38.87 -21.46 46.91
C ASN A 31 38.06 -20.47 46.08
N VAL A 32 38.02 -19.18 46.42
CA VAL A 32 37.46 -18.11 45.56
C VAL A 32 38.30 -17.96 44.28
N LYS A 33 39.63 -18.09 44.33
CA LYS A 33 40.48 -18.16 43.13
C LYS A 33 40.26 -19.43 42.28
N LYS A 34 39.80 -20.53 42.88
CA LYS A 34 39.40 -21.77 42.17
C LYS A 34 37.98 -21.70 41.61
N ILE A 35 37.04 -21.08 42.33
CA ILE A 35 35.63 -20.92 41.93
C ILE A 35 35.48 -19.81 40.88
N SER A 36 36.25 -18.72 40.96
CA SER A 36 36.30 -17.68 39.92
C SER A 36 37.00 -18.11 38.62
N LYS A 37 37.70 -19.26 38.63
CA LYS A 37 38.18 -19.93 37.41
C LYS A 37 37.15 -20.87 36.77
N GLY A 38 35.96 -21.03 37.37
CA GLY A 38 34.94 -22.00 36.95
C GLY A 38 33.64 -21.45 36.37
N LYS A 39 33.36 -20.14 36.47
CA LYS A 39 32.19 -19.52 35.82
C LYS A 39 32.51 -18.11 35.29
N SER A 40 33.62 -17.97 34.57
CA SER A 40 33.71 -16.88 33.60
C SER A 40 32.63 -17.14 32.55
N PHE A 41 31.86 -16.13 32.15
CA PHE A 41 31.14 -16.11 30.87
C PHE A 41 31.99 -16.87 29.87
N ALA A 42 31.51 -18.04 29.41
CA ALA A 42 32.32 -19.00 28.66
C ALA A 42 33.12 -18.22 27.62
N SER A 43 34.45 -18.12 27.83
CA SER A 43 35.27 -17.23 27.04
C SER A 43 35.08 -17.66 25.60
N ILE A 44 34.40 -16.81 24.82
CA ILE A 44 34.03 -17.10 23.43
C ILE A 44 35.28 -17.56 22.67
N SER A 45 36.48 -17.13 23.07
CA SER A 45 37.79 -17.54 22.57
C SER A 45 38.01 -19.05 22.39
N LYS A 46 37.45 -19.95 23.21
CA LYS A 46 37.66 -21.42 23.12
C LYS A 46 36.59 -22.20 22.34
N LEU A 47 35.56 -21.54 21.82
CA LEU A 47 34.56 -22.22 20.99
C LEU A 47 35.09 -22.43 19.55
N SER A 48 34.79 -23.59 18.96
CA SER A 48 35.06 -23.84 17.54
C SER A 48 34.36 -22.77 16.68
N ARG A 49 34.92 -22.43 15.52
CA ARG A 49 34.39 -21.35 14.65
C ARG A 49 32.88 -21.47 14.39
N ARG A 50 32.34 -22.70 14.32
CA ARG A 50 30.90 -22.99 14.16
C ARG A 50 30.06 -22.64 15.38
N LYS A 51 30.56 -22.89 16.60
CA LYS A 51 29.82 -22.53 17.82
C LYS A 51 29.85 -21.02 18.04
N LYS A 52 30.97 -20.35 17.72
CA LYS A 52 31.05 -18.87 17.72
C LYS A 52 30.05 -18.24 16.74
N SER A 53 29.92 -18.78 15.52
CA SER A 53 28.94 -18.26 14.55
C SER A 53 27.50 -18.48 15.02
N LEU A 54 27.18 -19.60 15.67
CA LEU A 54 25.86 -19.83 16.26
C LEU A 54 25.50 -18.82 17.36
N TYR A 55 26.46 -18.44 18.21
CA TYR A 55 26.24 -17.38 19.20
C TYR A 55 26.07 -16.00 18.57
N VAL A 56 26.85 -15.68 17.54
CA VAL A 56 26.69 -14.41 16.80
C VAL A 56 25.33 -14.37 16.10
N ILE A 57 24.93 -15.43 15.40
CA ILE A 57 23.61 -15.54 14.74
C ILE A 57 22.49 -15.42 15.77
N GLY A 58 22.59 -16.10 16.91
CA GLY A 58 21.62 -16.01 18.00
C GLY A 58 21.52 -14.59 18.57
N ALA A 59 22.65 -13.94 18.83
CA ALA A 59 22.67 -12.55 19.30
C ALA A 59 22.12 -11.58 18.25
N THR A 60 22.45 -11.77 16.97
CA THR A 60 21.90 -10.99 15.86
C THR A 60 20.39 -11.17 15.76
N LEU A 61 19.86 -12.39 15.87
CA LEU A 61 18.42 -12.65 15.86
C LEU A 61 17.70 -11.98 17.03
N VAL A 62 18.28 -12.01 18.23
CA VAL A 62 17.70 -11.34 19.41
C VAL A 62 17.70 -9.83 19.23
N VAL A 63 18.80 -9.25 18.72
CA VAL A 63 18.86 -7.81 18.40
C VAL A 63 17.85 -7.47 17.30
N LEU A 64 17.72 -8.31 16.26
CA LEU A 64 16.75 -8.10 15.19
C LEU A 64 15.32 -8.13 15.72
N LEU A 65 14.98 -9.09 16.59
CA LEU A 65 13.67 -9.19 17.24
C LEU A 65 13.38 -7.99 18.14
N LEU A 66 14.38 -7.51 18.89
CA LEU A 66 14.26 -6.30 19.71
C LEU A 66 14.06 -5.06 18.84
N CYS A 67 14.82 -4.93 17.75
CA CYS A 67 14.66 -3.86 16.77
C CYS A 67 13.28 -3.91 16.09
N ILE A 68 12.80 -5.09 15.70
CA ILE A 68 11.45 -5.27 15.14
C ILE A 68 10.39 -4.88 16.16
N ASN A 69 10.56 -5.26 17.43
CA ASN A 69 9.60 -4.91 18.48
C ASN A 69 9.58 -3.39 18.75
N THR A 70 10.72 -2.70 18.71
CA THR A 70 10.76 -1.23 18.81
C THR A 70 10.20 -0.54 17.57
N LEU A 71 10.43 -1.11 16.38
CA LEU A 71 9.90 -0.60 15.10
C LEU A 71 8.37 -0.77 15.03
N LEU A 72 7.82 -1.86 15.57
CA LEU A 72 6.37 -2.12 15.65
C LEU A 72 5.61 -1.16 16.58
N HIS A 73 6.30 -0.46 17.51
CA HIS A 73 5.70 0.58 18.34
C HIS A 73 5.83 1.98 17.74
N SER A 74 6.61 2.14 16.66
CA SER A 74 6.75 3.42 15.97
C SER A 74 5.59 3.61 14.98
N LYS A 75 4.68 4.53 15.30
CA LYS A 75 3.57 4.92 14.41
C LYS A 75 4.08 5.38 13.04
N THR A 76 5.22 6.08 12.99
CA THR A 76 5.89 6.49 11.75
C THR A 76 6.26 5.28 10.89
N VAL A 77 6.93 4.28 11.45
CA VAL A 77 7.30 3.07 10.70
C VAL A 77 6.06 2.29 10.24
N MET A 78 5.00 2.27 11.06
CA MET A 78 3.71 1.71 10.67
C MET A 78 3.07 2.46 9.50
N VAL A 79 3.22 3.79 9.39
CA VAL A 79 2.77 4.55 8.21
C VAL A 79 3.57 4.19 6.97
N PHE A 80 4.90 4.13 7.06
CA PHE A 80 5.73 3.66 5.95
C PHE A 80 5.34 2.22 5.53
N ALA A 81 4.99 1.36 6.49
CA ALA A 81 4.50 0.01 6.22
C ALA A 81 3.04 -0.04 5.74
N SER A 82 2.18 0.92 6.09
CA SER A 82 0.78 0.96 5.64
C SER A 82 0.61 1.54 4.24
N GLU A 83 1.56 2.37 3.81
CA GLU A 83 1.62 2.91 2.45
C GLU A 83 2.23 1.93 1.45
N LEU A 84 2.95 0.90 1.95
CA LEU A 84 3.40 -0.23 1.15
C LEU A 84 2.28 -1.29 1.07
N PRO A 85 1.71 -1.58 -0.12
CA PRO A 85 0.53 -2.45 -0.27
C PRO A 85 0.69 -3.88 0.27
N LEU A 86 1.91 -4.43 0.22
CA LEU A 86 2.21 -5.78 0.73
C LEU A 86 2.16 -5.82 2.26
N THR A 87 2.82 -4.86 2.92
CA THR A 87 2.89 -4.79 4.37
C THR A 87 1.57 -4.30 4.98
N SER A 88 0.86 -3.40 4.33
CA SER A 88 -0.47 -2.95 4.78
C SER A 88 -1.48 -4.09 4.78
N SER A 89 -1.43 -4.94 3.75
CA SER A 89 -2.23 -6.15 3.64
C SER A 89 -1.86 -7.23 4.67
N LEU A 90 -0.55 -7.44 4.90
CA LEU A 90 -0.06 -8.44 5.85
C LEU A 90 -0.33 -8.07 7.31
N PHE A 91 -0.34 -6.79 7.64
CA PHE A 91 -0.52 -6.29 9.00
C PHE A 91 -1.88 -5.62 9.25
N ASN A 92 -2.78 -5.64 8.25
CA ASN A 92 -4.10 -5.01 8.28
C ASN A 92 -4.04 -3.54 8.74
N LEU A 93 -3.08 -2.79 8.18
CA LEU A 93 -2.83 -1.39 8.52
C LEU A 93 -3.65 -0.49 7.60
N ASN A 94 -4.42 0.44 8.17
CA ASN A 94 -5.10 1.47 7.39
C ASN A 94 -4.05 2.47 6.87
N PRO A 95 -4.00 2.76 5.55
CA PRO A 95 -3.17 3.81 4.98
C PRO A 95 -3.38 5.15 5.67
N LEU A 96 -2.36 6.00 5.74
CA LEU A 96 -2.46 7.31 6.37
C LEU A 96 -3.48 8.19 5.63
N SER A 97 -3.57 8.06 4.31
CA SER A 97 -4.61 8.70 3.48
C SER A 97 -6.04 8.35 3.92
N GLU A 98 -6.33 7.08 4.26
CA GLU A 98 -7.64 6.62 4.73
C GLU A 98 -7.94 7.12 6.16
N GLN A 99 -6.92 7.16 7.02
CA GLN A 99 -7.04 7.72 8.37
C GLN A 99 -7.35 9.22 8.33
N ILE A 100 -6.64 9.98 7.50
CA ILE A 100 -6.88 11.42 7.28
C ILE A 100 -8.28 11.63 6.71
N THR A 101 -8.71 10.83 5.73
CA THR A 101 -10.07 10.93 5.15
C THR A 101 -11.13 10.73 6.24
N SER A 102 -10.96 9.72 7.09
CA SER A 102 -11.90 9.42 8.17
C SER A 102 -11.95 10.53 9.24
N ASP A 103 -10.82 11.14 9.57
CA ASP A 103 -10.76 12.27 10.51
C ASP A 103 -11.45 13.52 9.93
N LEU A 104 -11.23 13.80 8.65
CA LEU A 104 -11.88 14.90 7.94
C LEU A 104 -13.40 14.74 7.87
N GLU A 105 -13.89 13.53 7.61
CA GLU A 105 -15.34 13.24 7.59
C GLU A 105 -15.98 13.40 8.98
N LYS A 106 -15.27 13.02 10.06
CA LYS A 106 -15.75 13.27 11.44
C LYS A 106 -15.82 14.75 11.80
N LYS A 107 -15.06 15.59 11.10
CA LYS A 107 -15.02 17.04 11.25
C LYS A 107 -15.85 17.76 10.17
N ASP A 108 -16.81 17.07 9.56
CA ASP A 108 -17.78 17.57 8.58
C ASP A 108 -17.19 18.11 7.25
N PHE A 109 -15.97 17.71 6.89
CA PHE A 109 -15.42 18.03 5.56
C PHE A 109 -16.01 17.11 4.48
N TYR A 110 -16.32 17.69 3.31
CA TYR A 110 -16.78 16.93 2.14
C TYR A 110 -15.61 16.34 1.35
N THR A 111 -15.18 15.14 1.75
CA THR A 111 -14.00 14.43 1.21
C THR A 111 -14.17 13.87 -0.21
N LYS A 112 -15.40 13.72 -0.72
CA LYS A 112 -15.67 13.14 -2.04
C LYS A 112 -15.07 13.93 -3.21
N ASN A 113 -14.86 15.24 -3.03
CA ASN A 113 -14.22 16.11 -4.02
C ASN A 113 -12.74 16.34 -3.70
N MET A 114 -12.16 15.56 -2.78
CA MET A 114 -10.77 15.66 -2.39
C MET A 114 -9.99 14.46 -2.90
N ASP A 115 -8.75 14.69 -3.27
CA ASP A 115 -7.79 13.65 -3.62
C ASP A 115 -6.61 13.79 -2.65
N ILE A 116 -6.46 12.81 -1.77
CA ILE A 116 -5.47 12.81 -0.69
C ILE A 116 -4.40 11.81 -1.05
N SER A 117 -3.18 12.32 -1.23
CA SER A 117 -2.01 11.52 -1.58
C SER A 117 -0.94 11.68 -0.52
N VAL A 118 -0.31 10.57 -0.13
CA VAL A 118 0.76 10.53 0.87
C VAL A 118 2.04 10.09 0.16
N SER A 119 3.01 10.98 0.08
CA SER A 119 4.31 10.71 -0.51
C SER A 119 5.31 10.43 0.60
N VAL A 120 5.57 9.14 0.87
CA VAL A 120 6.50 8.70 1.91
C VAL A 120 7.94 8.61 1.41
N PHE A 121 8.16 8.44 0.11
CA PHE A 121 9.50 8.29 -0.48
C PHE A 121 10.10 9.61 -0.98
N PHE A 122 9.25 10.62 -1.22
CA PHE A 122 9.67 11.95 -1.64
C PHE A 122 9.10 12.98 -0.65
N ASN A 123 9.98 13.52 0.19
CA ASN A 123 9.76 14.65 1.10
C ASN A 123 8.75 14.46 2.26
N ASN A 124 8.23 13.24 2.48
CA ASN A 124 7.20 12.98 3.50
C ASN A 124 6.02 13.96 3.38
N GLU A 125 5.52 14.18 2.16
CA GLU A 125 4.52 15.20 1.88
C GLU A 125 3.13 14.58 1.74
N ILE A 126 2.13 15.16 2.42
CA ILE A 126 0.72 14.86 2.23
C ILE A 126 0.15 15.95 1.33
N THR A 127 -0.25 15.58 0.12
CA THR A 127 -0.89 16.50 -0.82
C THR A 127 -2.38 16.25 -0.85
N ILE A 128 -3.16 17.28 -0.51
CA ILE A 128 -4.62 17.31 -0.56
C ILE A 128 -5.05 18.21 -1.71
N LYS A 129 -5.66 17.61 -2.73
CA LYS A 129 -6.17 18.30 -3.91
C LYS A 129 -7.68 18.45 -3.82
N VAL A 130 -8.16 19.68 -3.70
CA VAL A 130 -9.60 19.96 -3.65
C VAL A 130 -10.11 20.27 -5.07
N LYS A 131 -11.05 19.46 -5.56
CA LYS A 131 -11.67 19.56 -6.89
C LYS A 131 -12.98 20.36 -6.82
N GLU A 132 -12.88 21.64 -6.49
CA GLU A 132 -14.03 22.56 -6.40
C GLU A 132 -13.72 23.98 -6.91
N ASN A 133 -14.76 24.82 -6.91
CA ASN A 133 -14.66 26.21 -7.31
C ASN A 133 -13.63 27.00 -6.45
N PRO A 134 -13.02 28.07 -7.00
CA PRO A 134 -11.96 28.82 -6.31
C PRO A 134 -12.39 29.46 -4.99
N GLU A 135 -13.65 29.87 -4.88
CA GLU A 135 -14.18 30.54 -3.69
C GLU A 135 -14.30 29.57 -2.52
N TYR A 136 -14.82 28.37 -2.78
CA TYR A 136 -14.88 27.27 -1.81
C TYR A 136 -13.48 26.79 -1.43
N PHE A 137 -12.56 26.63 -2.38
CA PHE A 137 -11.18 26.28 -2.07
C PHE A 137 -10.53 27.32 -1.15
N ALA A 138 -10.69 28.61 -1.46
CA ALA A 138 -10.12 29.69 -0.66
C ALA A 138 -10.69 29.73 0.76
N SER A 139 -11.97 29.41 0.94
CA SER A 139 -12.61 29.40 2.26
C SER A 139 -12.16 28.23 3.14
N ILE A 140 -11.90 27.05 2.57
CA ILE A 140 -11.55 25.86 3.37
C ILE A 140 -10.05 25.55 3.44
N LYS A 141 -9.21 26.14 2.57
CA LYS A 141 -7.80 25.73 2.41
C LYS A 141 -7.03 25.71 3.74
N ASN A 142 -7.14 26.78 4.52
CA ASN A 142 -6.38 26.92 5.77
C ASN A 142 -6.93 26.00 6.86
N ASP A 143 -8.25 25.93 7.00
CA ASP A 143 -8.90 25.08 7.99
C ASP A 143 -8.64 23.60 7.70
N LEU A 144 -8.69 23.20 6.43
CA LEU A 144 -8.34 21.85 5.97
C LEU A 144 -6.87 21.53 6.28
N LYS A 145 -5.96 22.46 5.98
CA LYS A 145 -4.54 22.29 6.27
C LYS A 145 -4.30 22.11 7.78
N ASN A 146 -4.83 23.01 8.59
CA ASN A 146 -4.67 22.99 10.05
C ASN A 146 -5.29 21.74 10.66
N THR A 147 -6.44 21.30 10.15
CA THR A 147 -7.12 20.09 10.62
C THR A 147 -6.25 18.85 10.44
N VAL A 148 -5.64 18.71 9.27
CA VAL A 148 -4.76 17.58 8.99
C VAL A 148 -3.45 17.70 9.76
N GLU A 149 -2.85 18.89 9.87
CA GLU A 149 -1.66 19.10 10.71
C GLU A 149 -1.92 18.75 12.19
N ASN A 150 -3.09 19.11 12.73
CA ASN A 150 -3.48 18.75 14.09
C ASN A 150 -3.65 17.24 14.27
N PHE A 151 -4.32 16.56 13.33
CA PHE A 151 -4.42 15.11 13.33
C PHE A 151 -3.03 14.44 13.33
N LEU A 152 -2.11 14.92 12.50
CA LEU A 152 -0.74 14.39 12.44
C LEU A 152 0.00 14.61 13.76
N ASN A 153 -0.15 15.77 14.40
CA ASN A 153 0.46 16.06 15.69
C ASN A 153 -0.11 15.18 16.81
N GLU A 154 -1.42 15.03 16.89
CA GLU A 154 -2.11 14.17 17.87
C GLU A 154 -1.67 12.71 17.74
N GLU A 155 -1.47 12.26 16.50
CA GLU A 155 -1.01 10.90 16.19
C GLU A 155 0.52 10.73 16.20
N ASN A 156 1.29 11.78 16.49
CA ASN A 156 2.77 11.81 16.51
C ASN A 156 3.44 11.49 15.14
N TYR A 157 2.85 11.96 14.05
CA TYR A 157 3.38 11.87 12.68
C TYR A 157 4.24 13.09 12.32
N GLU A 158 5.28 13.38 13.11
CA GLU A 158 6.07 14.63 13.06
C GLU A 158 6.87 14.86 11.76
N LEU A 159 7.05 13.82 10.94
CA LEU A 159 7.86 13.89 9.73
C LEU A 159 7.09 14.38 8.51
N PHE A 160 5.76 14.47 8.58
CA PHE A 160 4.93 14.76 7.42
C PHE A 160 4.59 16.25 7.29
N GLN A 161 4.72 16.78 6.07
CA GLN A 161 4.30 18.14 5.73
C GLN A 161 2.98 18.11 4.98
N VAL A 162 2.06 19.03 5.30
CA VAL A 162 0.75 19.10 4.63
C VAL A 162 0.74 20.20 3.58
N LYS A 163 0.41 19.81 2.35
CA LYS A 163 0.22 20.71 1.21
C LYS A 163 -1.22 20.63 0.73
N VAL A 164 -1.91 21.76 0.77
CA VAL A 164 -3.28 21.88 0.25
C VAL A 164 -3.23 22.65 -1.06
N GLU A 165 -3.55 21.96 -2.14
CA GLU A 165 -3.53 22.49 -3.50
C GLU A 165 -4.92 22.44 -4.13
N LYS A 166 -5.12 23.32 -5.09
CA LYS A 166 -6.29 23.20 -5.97
C LYS A 166 -6.07 21.98 -6.87
N GLY A 167 -6.97 21.02 -6.84
CA GLY A 167 -6.93 19.86 -7.73
C GLY A 167 -7.11 20.30 -9.18
N GLY A 168 -6.13 20.01 -10.03
CA GLY A 168 -6.21 20.23 -11.47
C GLY A 168 -7.32 19.38 -12.10
N GLY A 169 -8.15 20.03 -12.91
CA GLY A 169 -9.31 19.44 -13.58
C GLY A 169 -10.50 20.40 -13.72
N THR A 170 -10.31 21.71 -13.72
CA THR A 170 -11.30 22.63 -14.32
C THR A 170 -10.75 23.10 -15.64
N TYR A 171 -11.00 22.35 -16.70
CA TYR A 171 -11.24 23.07 -17.93
C TYR A 171 -12.54 23.84 -17.68
N SER A 172 -12.45 25.17 -17.66
CA SER A 172 -13.61 26.03 -17.54
C SER A 172 -14.24 26.08 -18.92
N LEU A 173 -15.39 25.42 -19.09
CA LEU A 173 -16.24 25.66 -20.25
C LEU A 173 -16.51 27.16 -20.35
N SER A 174 -16.21 27.76 -21.50
CA SER A 174 -16.71 29.11 -21.80
C SER A 174 -18.24 29.11 -21.74
N ASN A 175 -18.87 30.28 -21.58
CA ASN A 175 -20.33 30.37 -21.62
C ASN A 175 -20.91 29.81 -22.93
N THR A 176 -20.19 29.98 -24.05
CA THR A 176 -20.58 29.39 -25.34
C THR A 176 -20.54 27.86 -25.31
N GLN A 177 -19.50 27.26 -24.75
CA GLN A 177 -19.39 25.80 -24.64
C GLN A 177 -20.38 25.21 -23.62
N LYS A 178 -20.74 25.94 -22.56
CA LYS A 178 -21.82 25.54 -21.64
C LYS A 178 -23.18 25.50 -22.35
N LEU A 179 -23.50 26.55 -23.10
CA LEU A 179 -24.74 26.59 -23.89
C LEU A 179 -24.77 25.50 -24.96
N GLU A 180 -23.63 25.26 -25.63
CA GLU A 180 -23.50 24.15 -26.57
C GLU A 180 -23.73 22.80 -25.90
N LYS A 181 -23.11 22.56 -24.74
CA LYS A 181 -23.28 21.34 -23.95
C LYS A 181 -24.75 21.06 -23.64
N GLU A 182 -25.48 22.07 -23.13
CA GLU A 182 -26.89 21.93 -22.79
C GLU A 182 -27.77 21.69 -24.03
N LYS A 183 -27.46 22.35 -25.14
CA LYS A 183 -28.16 22.15 -26.42
C LYS A 183 -27.98 20.71 -26.92
N VAL A 184 -26.73 20.24 -26.99
CA VAL A 184 -26.40 18.88 -27.44
C VAL A 184 -27.01 17.84 -26.50
N HIS A 185 -26.94 18.07 -25.19
CA HIS A 185 -27.57 17.18 -24.21
C HIS A 185 -29.09 17.08 -24.43
N THR A 186 -29.77 18.20 -24.63
CA THR A 186 -31.22 18.24 -24.90
C THR A 186 -31.56 17.50 -26.19
N GLU A 187 -30.80 17.72 -27.26
CA GLU A 187 -31.03 17.06 -28.55
C GLU A 187 -30.87 15.53 -28.46
N ILE A 188 -29.87 15.04 -27.71
CA ILE A 188 -29.71 13.61 -27.44
C ILE A 188 -30.90 13.05 -26.66
N VAL A 189 -31.37 13.75 -25.62
CA VAL A 189 -32.54 13.33 -24.82
C VAL A 189 -33.79 13.20 -25.68
N GLU A 190 -34.06 14.20 -26.52
CA GLU A 190 -35.21 14.18 -27.44
C GLU A 190 -35.10 13.04 -28.47
N SER A 191 -33.90 12.81 -28.99
CA SER A 191 -33.63 11.77 -29.98
C SER A 191 -33.77 10.37 -29.40
N LEU A 192 -33.29 10.15 -28.18
CA LEU A 192 -33.52 8.92 -27.43
C LEU A 192 -35.02 8.68 -27.18
N SER A 193 -35.77 9.73 -26.87
CA SER A 193 -37.23 9.66 -26.70
C SER A 193 -37.95 9.24 -28.00
N LYS A 194 -37.56 9.81 -29.16
CA LYS A 194 -38.10 9.42 -30.48
C LYS A 194 -37.89 7.94 -30.79
N ILE A 195 -36.75 7.38 -30.41
CA ILE A 195 -36.46 5.94 -30.59
C ILE A 195 -36.91 5.06 -29.42
N LYS A 196 -37.65 5.63 -28.46
CA LYS A 196 -38.23 4.96 -27.29
C LYS A 196 -37.19 4.27 -26.39
N VAL A 197 -36.03 4.90 -26.23
CA VAL A 197 -34.93 4.41 -25.38
C VAL A 197 -34.77 5.36 -24.20
N LYS A 198 -34.67 4.80 -22.99
CA LYS A 198 -34.34 5.56 -21.78
C LYS A 198 -32.84 5.45 -21.52
N SER A 199 -32.14 6.58 -21.43
CA SER A 199 -30.78 6.63 -20.91
C SER A 199 -30.80 6.63 -19.38
N ASN A 200 -29.73 6.09 -18.80
CA ASN A 200 -29.41 6.25 -17.39
C ASN A 200 -28.58 7.53 -17.17
N TYR A 201 -27.66 7.79 -18.08
CA TYR A 201 -26.74 8.92 -18.00
C TYR A 201 -26.30 9.33 -19.40
N ILE A 202 -26.14 10.63 -19.63
CA ILE A 202 -25.61 11.21 -20.86
C ILE A 202 -24.48 12.14 -20.46
N PHE A 203 -23.30 11.90 -21.01
CA PHE A 203 -22.14 12.77 -20.87
C PHE A 203 -21.88 13.47 -22.19
N VAL A 204 -21.67 14.78 -22.13
CA VAL A 204 -21.32 15.62 -23.27
C VAL A 204 -20.07 16.41 -22.93
N GLU A 205 -19.04 16.24 -23.78
CA GLU A 205 -17.77 16.94 -23.72
C GLU A 205 -17.64 17.85 -24.96
N PRO A 206 -17.87 19.17 -24.83
CA PRO A 206 -17.89 20.09 -25.95
C PRO A 206 -16.55 20.40 -26.58
N ILE A 207 -15.45 20.24 -25.85
CA ILE A 207 -14.11 20.53 -26.36
C ILE A 207 -13.68 19.44 -27.33
N ASP A 208 -13.74 18.19 -26.87
CA ASP A 208 -13.33 17.03 -27.66
C ASP A 208 -14.43 16.54 -28.59
N LYS A 209 -15.58 17.22 -28.60
CA LYS A 209 -16.77 16.85 -29.39
C LYS A 209 -17.13 15.38 -29.15
N TYR A 210 -17.26 15.01 -27.88
CA TYR A 210 -17.50 13.63 -27.47
C TYR A 210 -18.82 13.50 -26.70
N ILE A 211 -19.56 12.44 -26.99
CA ILE A 211 -20.81 12.10 -26.31
C ILE A 211 -20.75 10.65 -25.86
N SER A 212 -21.05 10.40 -24.58
CA SER A 212 -21.30 9.05 -24.07
C SER A 212 -22.73 8.91 -23.60
N VAL A 213 -23.44 7.92 -24.12
CA VAL A 213 -24.81 7.59 -23.71
C VAL A 213 -24.82 6.25 -23.01
N HIS A 214 -25.14 6.25 -21.72
CA HIS A 214 -25.23 5.03 -20.91
C HIS A 214 -26.68 4.58 -20.82
N ILE A 215 -26.93 3.31 -21.15
CA ILE A 215 -28.26 2.72 -21.21
C ILE A 215 -28.29 1.47 -20.36
N LYS A 216 -29.17 1.44 -19.37
CA LYS A 216 -29.38 0.25 -18.54
C LYS A 216 -30.35 -0.72 -19.23
N ASN A 217 -30.02 -2.00 -19.16
CA ASN A 217 -30.75 -3.10 -19.78
C ASN A 217 -30.77 -4.33 -18.85
N SER A 218 -31.70 -5.26 -19.06
CA SER A 218 -31.78 -6.57 -18.39
C SER A 218 -31.03 -7.71 -19.12
N MET A 219 -30.52 -7.48 -20.33
CA MET A 219 -29.73 -8.43 -21.12
C MET A 219 -28.47 -8.84 -20.35
N GLN A 220 -28.15 -10.14 -20.42
CA GLN A 220 -27.04 -10.73 -19.69
C GLN A 220 -25.88 -11.18 -20.58
N LYS A 221 -26.07 -11.22 -21.91
CA LYS A 221 -25.02 -11.67 -22.83
C LYS A 221 -24.33 -10.45 -23.45
N GLU A 222 -23.01 -10.39 -23.28
CA GLU A 222 -22.13 -9.40 -23.89
C GLU A 222 -22.44 -9.12 -25.37
N LYS A 223 -22.58 -10.17 -26.19
CA LYS A 223 -22.88 -10.05 -27.62
C LYS A 223 -24.23 -9.37 -27.92
N GLU A 224 -25.21 -9.55 -27.05
CA GLU A 224 -26.53 -8.92 -27.20
C GLU A 224 -26.45 -7.44 -26.77
N LEU A 225 -25.71 -7.13 -25.70
CA LEU A 225 -25.42 -5.76 -25.25
C LEU A 225 -24.65 -4.97 -26.33
N LEU A 226 -23.63 -5.56 -26.93
CA LEU A 226 -22.86 -4.95 -28.02
C LEU A 226 -23.75 -4.60 -29.22
N LYS A 227 -24.53 -5.57 -29.72
CA LYS A 227 -25.46 -5.34 -30.84
C LYS A 227 -26.48 -4.27 -30.51
N TYR A 228 -26.92 -4.21 -29.26
CA TYR A 228 -27.86 -3.19 -28.80
C TYR A 228 -27.20 -1.80 -28.78
N ALA A 229 -26.02 -1.66 -28.19
CA ALA A 229 -25.26 -0.40 -28.17
C ALA A 229 -25.02 0.14 -29.60
N GLN A 230 -24.55 -0.71 -30.51
CA GLN A 230 -24.33 -0.37 -31.91
C GLN A 230 -25.62 0.05 -32.64
N SER A 231 -26.73 -0.64 -32.36
CA SER A 231 -28.05 -0.30 -32.91
C SER A 231 -28.51 1.08 -32.45
N ILE A 232 -28.32 1.42 -31.17
CA ILE A 232 -28.68 2.74 -30.65
C ILE A 232 -27.78 3.83 -31.22
N LYS A 233 -26.45 3.63 -31.26
CA LYS A 233 -25.52 4.57 -31.89
C LYS A 233 -25.93 4.85 -33.34
N SER A 234 -26.18 3.80 -34.11
CA SER A 234 -26.60 3.92 -35.51
C SER A 234 -27.90 4.69 -35.68
N LYS A 235 -28.86 4.55 -34.75
CA LYS A 235 -30.12 5.30 -34.78
C LYS A 235 -29.91 6.76 -34.41
N LEU A 236 -29.12 7.06 -33.37
CA LEU A 236 -28.81 8.43 -32.95
C LEU A 236 -28.12 9.19 -34.09
N VAL A 237 -27.04 8.64 -34.65
CA VAL A 237 -26.31 9.24 -35.78
C VAL A 237 -27.20 9.54 -36.99
N ARG A 238 -28.28 8.78 -37.21
CA ARG A 238 -29.22 9.03 -38.32
C ARG A 238 -30.24 10.14 -38.06
N ILE A 239 -30.55 10.42 -36.80
CA ILE A 239 -31.65 11.33 -36.42
C ILE A 239 -31.15 12.62 -35.75
N THR A 240 -29.86 12.69 -35.42
CA THR A 240 -29.19 13.86 -34.87
C THR A 240 -28.13 14.36 -35.83
N ASP A 241 -27.99 15.67 -35.95
CA ASP A 241 -26.88 16.30 -36.66
C ASP A 241 -26.10 17.18 -35.68
N LEU A 242 -25.11 16.57 -35.03
CA LEU A 242 -24.40 17.17 -33.89
C LEU A 242 -23.06 17.76 -34.29
N ASN A 243 -22.94 18.46 -35.42
CA ASN A 243 -21.77 19.30 -35.76
C ASN A 243 -20.38 18.67 -35.43
N GLY A 244 -20.17 17.40 -35.80
CA GLY A 244 -18.88 16.72 -35.62
C GLY A 244 -18.66 16.06 -34.25
N TYR A 245 -19.69 15.96 -33.40
CA TYR A 245 -19.61 15.14 -32.20
C TYR A 245 -19.54 13.64 -32.52
N GLU A 246 -18.60 12.94 -31.89
CA GLU A 246 -18.54 11.49 -31.87
C GLU A 246 -19.44 10.93 -30.76
N ILE A 247 -20.33 10.02 -31.14
CA ILE A 247 -21.28 9.39 -30.22
C ILE A 247 -20.79 7.98 -29.87
N HIS A 248 -20.68 7.70 -28.59
CA HIS A 248 -20.46 6.37 -28.03
C HIS A 248 -21.65 5.94 -27.18
N VAL A 249 -21.95 4.65 -27.21
CA VAL A 249 -23.08 4.09 -26.48
C VAL A 249 -22.60 2.94 -25.62
N ILE A 250 -22.92 3.00 -24.33
CA ILE A 250 -22.61 1.98 -23.35
C ILE A 250 -23.91 1.29 -22.94
N ALA A 251 -24.02 -0.01 -23.21
CA ALA A 251 -25.14 -0.83 -22.77
C ALA A 251 -24.76 -1.61 -21.51
N SER A 252 -25.44 -1.33 -20.40
CA SER A 252 -25.20 -1.96 -19.10
C SER A 252 -26.24 -3.03 -18.79
N GLY A 253 -25.82 -4.29 -18.73
CA GLY A 253 -26.59 -5.38 -18.15
C GLY A 253 -26.38 -5.50 -16.63
N PRO A 254 -26.97 -6.52 -15.98
CA PRO A 254 -26.82 -6.73 -14.53
C PRO A 254 -25.40 -7.07 -14.06
N LYS A 255 -24.55 -7.63 -14.94
CA LYS A 255 -23.21 -8.15 -14.59
C LYS A 255 -22.06 -7.42 -15.29
N GLU A 256 -22.33 -6.79 -16.42
CA GLU A 256 -21.33 -6.18 -17.29
C GLU A 256 -21.93 -5.03 -18.07
N SER A 257 -21.08 -4.11 -18.51
CA SER A 257 -21.39 -3.04 -19.45
C SER A 257 -20.52 -3.20 -20.68
N VAL A 258 -21.08 -2.92 -21.86
CA VAL A 258 -20.37 -3.09 -23.14
C VAL A 258 -20.54 -1.81 -23.95
N ASN A 259 -19.43 -1.30 -24.46
CA ASN A 259 -19.37 -0.18 -25.39
C ASN A 259 -19.70 -0.64 -26.81
N ASP A 260 -20.07 0.30 -27.67
CA ASP A 260 -20.37 0.04 -29.09
C ASP A 260 -19.16 -0.45 -29.91
N ASP A 261 -17.94 -0.24 -29.42
CA ASP A 261 -16.69 -0.74 -29.99
C ASP A 261 -16.33 -2.18 -29.56
N GLY A 262 -17.11 -2.77 -28.63
CA GLY A 262 -16.88 -4.11 -28.11
C GLY A 262 -16.03 -4.17 -26.84
N SER A 263 -15.53 -3.04 -26.33
CA SER A 263 -14.89 -3.00 -25.01
C SER A 263 -15.95 -3.23 -23.92
N SER A 264 -15.62 -4.07 -22.93
CA SER A 264 -16.52 -4.41 -21.84
C SER A 264 -15.90 -4.09 -20.47
N PHE A 265 -16.76 -3.63 -19.56
CA PHE A 265 -16.42 -3.27 -18.19
C PHE A 265 -17.38 -3.98 -17.26
N ARG A 266 -16.85 -4.73 -16.31
CA ARG A 266 -17.62 -5.29 -15.20
C ARG A 266 -17.39 -4.42 -13.96
N PRO A 267 -18.34 -4.42 -12.99
CA PRO A 267 -18.11 -3.78 -11.70
C PRO A 267 -16.79 -4.28 -11.12
N LEU A 268 -15.97 -3.37 -10.61
CA LEU A 268 -14.75 -3.72 -9.90
C LEU A 268 -15.13 -4.63 -8.73
N THR A 269 -14.60 -5.83 -8.74
CA THR A 269 -14.72 -6.78 -7.63
C THR A 269 -13.63 -6.53 -6.60
N ASP A 270 -13.80 -7.03 -5.38
CA ASP A 270 -12.72 -7.03 -4.36
C ASP A 270 -11.45 -7.71 -4.88
N LEU A 271 -11.62 -8.67 -5.81
CA LEU A 271 -10.55 -9.34 -6.53
C LEU A 271 -9.81 -8.38 -7.46
N ASP A 272 -10.52 -7.59 -8.26
CA ASP A 272 -9.94 -6.55 -9.13
C ASP A 272 -9.15 -5.51 -8.33
N ALA A 273 -9.70 -5.04 -7.20
CA ALA A 273 -9.04 -4.05 -6.36
C ALA A 273 -7.71 -4.58 -5.77
N LYS A 274 -7.70 -5.83 -5.28
CA LYS A 274 -6.49 -6.44 -4.72
C LYS A 274 -5.46 -6.81 -5.77
N ILE A 275 -5.88 -7.38 -6.90
CA ILE A 275 -4.96 -7.65 -8.01
C ILE A 275 -4.40 -6.34 -8.57
N GLY A 276 -5.21 -5.28 -8.65
CA GLY A 276 -4.76 -3.95 -9.05
C GLY A 276 -3.69 -3.37 -8.13
N LYS A 277 -3.82 -3.54 -6.80
CA LYS A 277 -2.79 -3.16 -5.83
C LYS A 277 -1.48 -3.94 -6.05
N LEU A 278 -1.57 -5.26 -6.22
CA LEU A 278 -0.41 -6.10 -6.52
C LEU A 278 0.28 -5.70 -7.83
N ALA A 279 -0.51 -5.51 -8.90
CA ALA A 279 -0.01 -5.12 -10.21
C ALA A 279 0.81 -3.83 -10.11
N ARG A 280 0.26 -2.83 -9.41
CA ARG A 280 0.89 -1.53 -9.21
C ARG A 280 2.22 -1.64 -8.47
N GLU A 281 2.23 -2.32 -7.32
CA GLU A 281 3.44 -2.54 -6.52
C GLU A 281 4.56 -3.18 -7.36
N LEU A 282 4.22 -4.22 -8.14
CA LEU A 282 5.18 -4.90 -8.97
C LEU A 282 5.73 -4.01 -10.07
N THR A 283 4.87 -3.25 -10.76
CA THR A 283 5.26 -2.44 -11.92
C THR A 283 5.92 -1.10 -11.58
N GLU A 284 5.56 -0.49 -10.45
CA GLU A 284 6.09 0.84 -10.06
C GLU A 284 7.41 0.75 -9.29
N ASN A 285 7.71 -0.40 -8.69
CA ASN A 285 8.94 -0.60 -7.95
C ASN A 285 10.02 -1.25 -8.83
N GLU A 286 11.00 -0.43 -9.24
CA GLU A 286 12.10 -0.83 -10.12
C GLU A 286 12.89 -2.04 -9.63
N LYS A 287 12.91 -2.30 -8.31
CA LYS A 287 13.57 -3.48 -7.71
C LYS A 287 13.00 -4.80 -8.24
N TYR A 288 11.70 -4.85 -8.52
CA TYR A 288 11.05 -6.05 -9.03
C TYR A 288 11.29 -6.26 -10.52
N LYS A 289 11.78 -5.23 -11.24
CA LYS A 289 12.09 -5.30 -12.67
C LYS A 289 10.90 -5.79 -13.52
N VAL A 290 9.68 -5.54 -13.08
CA VAL A 290 8.45 -5.91 -13.79
C VAL A 290 8.09 -4.79 -14.75
N THR A 291 7.90 -5.13 -16.02
CA THR A 291 7.55 -4.19 -17.10
C THR A 291 6.09 -4.32 -17.53
N GLY A 292 5.39 -5.34 -17.04
CA GLY A 292 3.97 -5.51 -17.32
C GLY A 292 3.34 -6.59 -16.44
N PHE A 293 2.09 -6.37 -16.09
CA PHE A 293 1.29 -7.30 -15.29
C PHE A 293 -0.09 -7.44 -15.93
N SER A 294 -0.59 -8.67 -16.03
CA SER A 294 -1.96 -8.93 -16.48
C SER A 294 -2.51 -10.17 -15.81
N PHE A 295 -3.83 -10.27 -15.74
CA PHE A 295 -4.50 -11.46 -15.24
C PHE A 295 -5.76 -11.78 -16.03
N LYS A 296 -6.19 -13.04 -15.93
CA LYS A 296 -7.47 -13.56 -16.44
C LYS A 296 -8.13 -14.33 -15.31
N GLU A 297 -9.43 -14.21 -15.09
CA GLU A 297 -10.08 -14.88 -13.95
C GLU A 297 -10.47 -16.34 -14.20
N ASN A 298 -10.70 -16.74 -15.45
CA ASN A 298 -11.25 -18.05 -15.79
C ASN A 298 -10.41 -18.77 -16.87
N PRO A 299 -9.49 -19.69 -16.49
CA PRO A 299 -9.00 -19.93 -15.13
C PRO A 299 -8.12 -18.78 -14.62
N LEU A 300 -7.99 -18.63 -13.30
CA LEU A 300 -7.23 -17.53 -12.72
C LEU A 300 -5.76 -17.64 -13.13
N THR A 301 -5.30 -16.74 -13.99
CA THR A 301 -3.99 -16.80 -14.62
C THR A 301 -3.33 -15.44 -14.56
N PHE A 302 -2.15 -15.35 -13.96
CA PHE A 302 -1.32 -14.17 -13.91
C PHE A 302 -0.18 -14.28 -14.92
N LYS A 303 0.08 -13.19 -15.64
CA LYS A 303 1.24 -13.04 -16.52
C LYS A 303 2.03 -11.80 -16.12
N ILE A 304 3.29 -12.00 -15.79
CA ILE A 304 4.21 -10.96 -15.34
C ILE A 304 5.36 -10.89 -16.33
N ASN A 305 5.52 -9.75 -17.00
CA ASN A 305 6.65 -9.47 -17.89
C ASN A 305 7.73 -8.74 -17.11
N THR A 306 9.00 -9.09 -17.36
CA THR A 306 10.14 -8.53 -16.64
C THR A 306 11.22 -8.04 -17.60
N SER A 307 12.11 -7.19 -17.11
CA SER A 307 13.32 -6.76 -17.85
C SER A 307 14.51 -7.70 -17.64
N VAL A 308 14.38 -8.77 -16.84
CA VAL A 308 15.46 -9.74 -16.62
C VAL A 308 15.58 -10.75 -17.76
N THR A 309 16.72 -11.43 -17.83
CA THR A 309 16.98 -12.47 -18.83
C THR A 309 16.37 -13.81 -18.41
N THR A 310 16.15 -14.71 -19.37
CA THR A 310 15.57 -16.04 -19.10
C THR A 310 16.45 -16.90 -18.16
N SER A 311 17.74 -16.61 -18.08
CA SER A 311 18.69 -17.29 -17.18
C SER A 311 18.61 -16.82 -15.73
N ASP A 312 17.93 -15.72 -15.44
CA ASP A 312 17.77 -15.20 -14.07
C ASP A 312 16.63 -15.93 -13.33
N THR A 313 16.81 -17.23 -13.12
CA THR A 313 15.81 -18.10 -12.49
C THR A 313 15.55 -17.72 -11.04
N GLU A 314 16.53 -17.17 -10.33
CA GLU A 314 16.38 -16.75 -8.94
C GLU A 314 15.45 -15.54 -8.81
N HIS A 315 15.55 -14.56 -9.72
CA HIS A 315 14.58 -13.46 -9.77
C HIS A 315 13.17 -13.95 -10.08
N GLY A 316 13.04 -14.91 -10.99
CA GLY A 316 11.77 -15.59 -11.29
C GLY A 316 11.16 -16.27 -10.07
N LYS A 317 11.95 -17.06 -9.33
CA LYS A 317 11.50 -17.71 -8.08
C LYS A 317 11.09 -16.70 -7.02
N TYR A 318 11.88 -15.64 -6.84
CA TYR A 318 11.59 -14.56 -5.89
C TYR A 318 10.22 -13.91 -6.17
N LEU A 319 9.97 -13.54 -7.43
CA LEU A 319 8.68 -12.96 -7.82
C LEU A 319 7.52 -13.96 -7.65
N LYS A 320 7.72 -15.25 -7.94
CA LYS A 320 6.70 -16.28 -7.70
C LYS A 320 6.32 -16.38 -6.22
N SER A 321 7.32 -16.41 -5.33
CA SER A 321 7.09 -16.44 -3.89
C SER A 321 6.38 -15.18 -3.41
N LEU A 322 6.82 -14.00 -3.86
CA LEU A 322 6.23 -12.71 -3.49
C LEU A 322 4.73 -12.64 -3.86
N VAL A 323 4.39 -13.02 -5.10
CA VAL A 323 2.99 -13.04 -5.57
C VAL A 323 2.19 -14.07 -4.79
N ARG A 324 2.75 -15.25 -4.53
CA ARG A 324 2.08 -16.29 -3.76
C ARG A 324 1.77 -15.82 -2.34
N GLU A 325 2.75 -15.27 -1.63
CA GLU A 325 2.58 -14.76 -0.27
C GLU A 325 1.50 -13.68 -0.19
N TYR A 326 1.44 -12.79 -1.18
CA TYR A 326 0.37 -11.79 -1.26
C TYR A 326 -1.01 -12.43 -1.44
N LEU A 327 -1.14 -13.37 -2.38
CA LEU A 327 -2.40 -14.04 -2.68
C LEU A 327 -2.86 -14.96 -1.53
N GLU A 328 -1.94 -15.51 -0.75
CA GLU A 328 -2.23 -16.38 0.40
C GLU A 328 -2.43 -15.62 1.72
N SER A 329 -2.18 -14.31 1.74
CA SER A 329 -2.34 -13.48 2.95
C SER A 329 -3.75 -13.52 3.54
N SER A 330 -3.87 -13.33 4.86
CA SER A 330 -5.14 -13.46 5.60
C SER A 330 -6.24 -12.52 5.10
N SER A 331 -5.85 -11.40 4.49
CA SER A 331 -6.72 -10.39 3.91
C SER A 331 -7.28 -10.77 2.53
N THR A 332 -6.81 -11.84 1.87
CA THR A 332 -7.18 -12.16 0.49
C THR A 332 -8.56 -12.85 0.40
N PRO A 333 -9.44 -12.54 -0.58
CA PRO A 333 -10.78 -13.13 -0.68
C PRO A 333 -10.67 -14.65 -0.87
N PRO A 334 -11.64 -15.46 -0.38
CA PRO A 334 -11.60 -16.91 -0.46
C PRO A 334 -11.38 -17.46 -1.89
N VAL A 335 -11.82 -16.72 -2.92
CA VAL A 335 -11.63 -17.08 -4.34
C VAL A 335 -10.14 -17.22 -4.73
N LEU A 336 -9.25 -16.51 -4.02
CA LEU A 336 -7.80 -16.53 -4.22
C LEU A 336 -7.09 -17.55 -3.31
N LYS A 337 -7.75 -18.07 -2.29
CA LYS A 337 -7.19 -19.08 -1.36
C LYS A 337 -7.22 -20.51 -1.93
N SER A 338 -7.66 -20.68 -3.17
CA SER A 338 -7.65 -22.00 -3.84
C SER A 338 -6.39 -22.17 -4.70
N ASP A 339 -5.82 -23.38 -4.68
CA ASP A 339 -4.63 -23.81 -5.43
C ASP A 339 -4.78 -23.76 -6.98
N SER A 340 -5.83 -23.12 -7.51
CA SER A 340 -6.21 -23.22 -8.92
C SER A 340 -5.66 -22.11 -9.82
N TYR A 341 -4.82 -21.20 -9.29
CA TYR A 341 -4.25 -20.12 -10.10
C TYR A 341 -2.94 -20.52 -10.79
N GLN A 342 -2.73 -19.99 -11.99
CA GLN A 342 -1.50 -20.15 -12.76
C GLN A 342 -0.70 -18.85 -12.73
N LEU A 343 0.61 -18.94 -12.49
CA LEU A 343 1.51 -17.79 -12.48
C LEU A 343 2.63 -17.99 -13.49
N PHE A 344 2.63 -17.16 -14.53
CA PHE A 344 3.64 -17.17 -15.59
C PHE A 344 4.49 -15.91 -15.52
N ILE A 345 5.81 -16.08 -15.44
CA ILE A 345 6.78 -14.99 -15.44
C ILE A 345 7.59 -15.06 -16.73
N TYR A 346 7.65 -13.95 -17.46
CA TYR A 346 8.34 -13.82 -18.74
C TYR A 346 9.53 -12.88 -18.62
N SER A 347 10.64 -13.28 -19.25
CA SER A 347 11.85 -12.47 -19.40
C SER A 347 11.69 -11.39 -20.48
N ALA A 348 12.68 -10.51 -20.60
CA ALA A 348 12.67 -9.37 -21.55
C ALA A 348 12.46 -9.78 -23.02
N ASN A 349 12.83 -11.02 -23.39
CA ASN A 349 12.65 -11.57 -24.73
C ASN A 349 11.35 -12.37 -24.90
N GLY A 350 10.43 -12.31 -23.93
CA GLY A 350 9.15 -13.02 -23.97
C GLY A 350 9.22 -14.52 -23.67
N LYS A 351 10.39 -15.07 -23.28
CA LYS A 351 10.50 -16.47 -22.84
C LYS A 351 10.14 -16.61 -21.37
N GLN A 352 9.40 -17.66 -21.04
CA GLN A 352 9.04 -17.97 -19.66
C GLN A 352 10.28 -18.31 -18.82
N ILE A 353 10.37 -17.71 -17.64
CA ILE A 353 11.36 -18.02 -16.60
C ILE A 353 10.79 -19.16 -15.76
N GLN A 354 11.54 -20.28 -15.67
CA GLN A 354 11.11 -21.45 -14.91
C GLN A 354 11.30 -21.27 -13.41
#